data_AF-A0A178DER9-F1
#
_entry.id   AF-A0A178DER9-F1
#
_cell.length_a   1.000
_cell.length_b   1.000
_cell.length_c   1.000
_cell.angle_alpha   90.00
_cell.angle_beta   90.00
_cell.angle_gamma   90.00
#
_symmetry.space_group_name_H-M   'P 1'
#
loop_
_entity.id
_entity.type
_entity.pdbx_description
1 polymer ?
#
loop_
_entity_poly.entity_id
_entity_poly.type
_entity_poly.pdbx_seq_one_letter_code
_entity_poly.pdbx_strand_id
1 'polypeptide(L)'
;MGACRNIGRPIFPFISHTATFVREDGRLSVTSYERDAVAGDLGQLGTSFRHVWSAGASTPSYIDDLLAVIQDIGDFTVVVENHASGRWVPRTSPVIIDQRNYVQHSLMSLPSAEELLAPNTTDVALDDSQYETCRLACIIYSFLVVFPVPPVVGPFETLIDRLKSALQTTEWKSFGRPRRKLHLWTLIMGAIGSIGLPDRPWFLLRIMEVLDDGFKMAGWQDLKGLLQSFLWHPRTSDLDGLDVWKAVQVGVNVPDEI
;
A
#
# COMPACT_ATOMS: atom_id res chain seq x y z
N MET A 1 -8.65 18.25 20.19
CA MET A 1 -7.67 18.67 19.17
C MET A 1 -7.80 17.74 17.98
N GLY A 2 -8.22 18.28 16.82
CA GLY A 2 -8.66 17.55 15.63
C GLY A 2 -7.56 17.08 14.67
N ALA A 3 -6.44 16.55 15.19
CA ALA A 3 -5.30 16.12 14.38
C ALA A 3 -5.58 14.89 13.49
N CYS A 4 -6.69 14.15 13.72
CA CYS A 4 -7.00 12.90 13.03
C CYS A 4 -8.04 13.03 11.89
N ARG A 5 -8.58 14.23 11.62
CA ARG A 5 -9.68 14.38 10.66
C ARG A 5 -9.23 14.56 9.21
N ASN A 6 -8.01 15.06 8.98
CA ASN A 6 -7.52 15.34 7.65
C ASN A 6 -6.18 14.62 7.40
N ILE A 7 -6.12 13.88 6.31
CA ILE A 7 -4.88 13.30 5.79
C ILE A 7 -4.14 14.42 5.06
N GLY A 8 -3.09 14.93 5.67
CA GLY A 8 -2.24 15.99 5.14
C GLY A 8 -0.78 15.77 5.50
N ARG A 9 0.12 16.46 4.80
CA ARG A 9 1.56 16.34 5.01
C ARG A 9 1.96 16.89 6.39
N PRO A 10 2.90 16.22 7.09
CA PRO A 10 3.40 16.74 8.35
C PRO A 10 4.14 18.06 8.11
N ILE A 11 3.86 19.05 8.97
CA ILE A 11 4.52 20.37 8.93
C ILE A 11 5.92 20.28 9.54
N PHE A 12 6.07 19.45 10.57
CA PHE A 12 7.33 19.30 11.30
C PHE A 12 8.19 18.18 10.70
N PRO A 13 9.52 18.35 10.72
CA PRO A 13 10.43 17.29 10.32
C PRO A 13 10.28 16.08 11.26
N PHE A 14 10.66 14.91 10.77
CA PHE A 14 10.79 13.74 11.62
C PHE A 14 11.90 13.96 12.65
N ILE A 15 11.60 13.65 13.92
CA ILE A 15 12.55 13.71 15.03
C ILE A 15 12.63 12.31 15.62
N SER A 16 13.81 11.70 15.57
CA SER A 16 14.02 10.38 16.15
C SER A 16 14.39 10.45 17.62
N HIS A 17 14.06 9.39 18.36
CA HIS A 17 14.57 9.19 19.72
C HIS A 17 15.93 8.48 19.73
N THR A 18 16.25 7.74 18.66
CA THR A 18 17.46 6.95 18.47
C THR A 18 18.09 7.27 17.11
N ALA A 19 19.39 7.09 16.96
CA ALA A 19 20.11 7.33 15.69
C ALA A 19 20.44 6.03 14.92
N THR A 20 20.10 4.86 15.48
CA THR A 20 20.60 3.55 15.01
C THR A 20 19.68 2.84 14.03
N PHE A 21 18.52 3.42 13.71
CA PHE A 21 17.47 2.75 12.97
C PHE A 21 17.58 2.91 11.44
N VAL A 22 18.40 3.87 10.99
CA VAL A 22 18.68 4.21 9.59
C VAL A 22 20.14 3.93 9.27
N ARG A 23 20.43 3.49 8.04
CA ARG A 23 21.76 3.36 7.47
C ARG A 23 22.28 4.72 6.97
N GLU A 24 23.54 4.77 6.56
CA GLU A 24 24.15 6.00 6.02
C GLU A 24 23.45 6.53 4.76
N ASP A 25 22.82 5.65 3.98
CA ASP A 25 22.06 5.98 2.77
C ASP A 25 20.63 6.46 3.05
N GLY A 26 20.26 6.67 4.32
CA GLY A 26 18.93 7.13 4.70
C GLY A 26 17.86 6.04 4.72
N ARG A 27 18.21 4.76 4.49
CA ARG A 27 17.26 3.63 4.47
C ARG A 27 17.14 2.94 5.81
N LEU A 28 16.01 2.28 6.08
CA LEU A 28 15.90 1.42 7.26
C LEU A 28 16.98 0.34 7.27
N SER A 29 17.59 0.14 8.44
CA SER A 29 18.58 -0.93 8.63
C SER A 29 17.89 -2.28 8.83
N VAL A 30 17.78 -3.08 7.76
CA VAL A 30 17.27 -4.46 7.77
C VAL A 30 18.23 -5.38 7.02
N THR A 31 18.71 -6.43 7.69
CA THR A 31 19.69 -7.37 7.15
C THR A 31 19.08 -8.39 6.20
N SER A 32 19.89 -9.04 5.36
CA SER A 32 19.43 -10.15 4.51
C SER A 32 18.89 -11.31 5.36
N TYR A 33 19.56 -11.63 6.47
CA TYR A 33 19.13 -12.66 7.42
C TYR A 33 17.69 -12.44 7.90
N GLU A 34 17.33 -11.20 8.24
CA GLU A 34 15.98 -10.86 8.69
C GLU A 34 14.93 -11.01 7.59
N ARG A 35 15.29 -10.70 6.34
CA ARG A 35 14.41 -10.89 5.17
C ARG A 35 14.21 -12.37 4.87
N ASP A 36 15.30 -13.13 4.88
CA ASP A 36 15.29 -14.57 4.63
C ASP A 36 14.45 -15.29 5.70
N ALA A 37 14.55 -14.86 6.96
CA ALA A 37 13.81 -15.43 8.08
C ALA A 37 12.29 -15.31 7.93
N VAL A 38 11.78 -14.32 7.20
CA VAL A 38 10.33 -14.08 7.00
C VAL A 38 9.86 -14.40 5.58
N ALA A 39 10.73 -14.86 4.68
CA ALA A 39 10.39 -15.08 3.28
C ALA A 39 9.24 -16.09 3.10
N GLY A 40 9.17 -17.12 3.96
CA GLY A 40 8.07 -18.08 3.96
C GLY A 40 6.73 -17.48 4.41
N ASP A 41 6.77 -16.46 5.28
CA ASP A 41 5.58 -15.81 5.82
C ASP A 41 5.09 -14.69 4.89
N LEU A 42 6.00 -13.84 4.40
CA LEU A 42 5.66 -12.61 3.67
C LEU A 42 5.73 -12.78 2.14
N GLY A 43 6.30 -13.86 1.63
CA GLY A 43 6.47 -14.07 0.19
C GLY A 43 7.45 -13.05 -0.42
N GLN A 44 7.12 -12.54 -1.62
CA GLN A 44 7.97 -11.61 -2.39
C GLN A 44 7.65 -10.13 -2.10
N LEU A 45 7.55 -9.78 -0.81
CA LEU A 45 7.07 -8.48 -0.35
C LEU A 45 7.73 -7.30 -1.08
N GLY A 46 6.90 -6.43 -1.66
CA GLY A 46 7.29 -5.15 -2.25
C GLY A 46 8.08 -5.24 -3.57
N THR A 47 8.34 -6.43 -4.11
CA THR A 47 9.17 -6.61 -5.30
C THR A 47 8.49 -6.13 -6.59
N SER A 48 7.16 -6.25 -6.68
CA SER A 48 6.41 -5.93 -7.90
C SER A 48 6.30 -4.44 -8.23
N PHE A 49 6.46 -3.53 -7.25
CA PHE A 49 6.33 -2.09 -7.51
C PHE A 49 7.35 -1.60 -8.53
N ARG A 50 8.61 -2.05 -8.45
CA ARG A 50 9.65 -1.63 -9.40
C ARG A 50 9.32 -2.01 -10.84
N HIS A 51 8.63 -3.13 -11.05
CA HIS A 51 8.21 -3.57 -12.39
C HIS A 51 7.11 -2.71 -13.02
N VAL A 52 6.41 -1.89 -12.23
CA VAL A 52 5.37 -0.96 -12.72
C VAL A 52 6.03 0.21 -13.46
N TRP A 53 7.15 0.71 -12.94
CA TRP A 53 7.85 1.89 -13.44
C TRP A 53 9.23 1.57 -14.07
N SER A 54 9.55 0.30 -14.32
CA SER A 54 10.85 -0.14 -14.87
C SER A 54 11.06 0.17 -16.36
N ALA A 55 10.20 0.96 -17.01
CA ALA A 55 10.20 1.15 -18.46
C ALA A 55 10.58 2.58 -18.87
N GLY A 56 11.86 2.78 -19.24
CA GLY A 56 12.36 3.82 -20.16
C GLY A 56 12.33 5.30 -19.72
N ALA A 57 13.48 5.97 -19.90
CA ALA A 57 13.78 7.38 -19.55
C ALA A 57 13.71 7.71 -18.05
N SER A 58 14.31 8.85 -17.66
CA SER A 58 14.47 9.31 -16.29
C SER A 58 13.13 9.29 -15.55
N THR A 59 12.97 8.31 -14.64
CA THR A 59 11.84 8.24 -13.73
C THR A 59 11.71 9.58 -13.00
N PRO A 60 10.52 10.19 -12.96
CA PRO A 60 10.32 11.44 -12.22
C PRO A 60 10.73 11.26 -10.76
N SER A 61 11.34 12.28 -10.16
CA SER A 61 11.87 12.19 -8.78
C SER A 61 10.80 11.77 -7.76
N TYR A 62 9.54 12.17 -7.97
CA TYR A 62 8.44 11.83 -7.08
C TYR A 62 8.08 10.33 -7.10
N ILE A 63 8.34 9.61 -8.21
CA ILE A 63 8.18 8.15 -8.29
C ILE A 63 9.34 7.46 -7.56
N ASP A 64 10.56 7.97 -7.68
CA ASP A 64 11.70 7.45 -6.93
C ASP A 64 11.50 7.60 -5.42
N ASP A 65 10.97 8.76 -4.97
CA ASP A 65 10.59 9.00 -3.58
C ASP A 65 9.52 8.01 -3.11
N LEU A 66 8.48 7.77 -3.93
CA LEU A 66 7.44 6.78 -3.63
C LEU A 66 8.03 5.36 -3.50
N LEU A 67 8.89 4.94 -4.43
CA LEU A 67 9.53 3.63 -4.39
C LEU A 67 10.46 3.47 -3.20
N ALA A 68 11.17 4.53 -2.81
CA ALA A 68 11.97 4.58 -1.59
C ALA A 68 11.08 4.35 -0.36
N VAL A 69 10.01 5.12 -0.21
CA VAL A 69 9.05 4.95 0.90
C VAL A 69 8.45 3.55 0.93
N ILE A 70 8.02 3.01 -0.21
CA ILE A 70 7.47 1.65 -0.30
C ILE A 70 8.47 0.60 0.18
N GLN A 71 9.74 0.77 -0.19
CA GLN A 71 10.79 -0.11 0.29
C GLN A 71 10.98 0.01 1.82
N ASP A 72 10.82 1.20 2.42
CA ASP A 72 10.91 1.34 3.88
C ASP A 72 9.70 0.71 4.58
N ILE A 73 8.51 0.80 3.97
CA ILE A 73 7.32 0.09 4.44
C ILE A 73 7.54 -1.43 4.42
N GLY A 74 8.10 -1.95 3.33
CA GLY A 74 8.45 -3.37 3.21
C GLY A 74 9.47 -3.80 4.27
N ASP A 75 10.51 -3.00 4.47
CA ASP A 75 11.57 -3.24 5.44
C ASP A 75 11.02 -3.24 6.88
N PHE A 76 10.17 -2.28 7.21
CA PHE A 76 9.53 -2.26 8.52
C PHE A 76 8.55 -3.43 8.71
N THR A 77 7.84 -3.85 7.66
CA THR A 77 6.98 -5.05 7.72
C THR A 77 7.79 -6.30 8.08
N VAL A 78 9.03 -6.44 7.54
CA VAL A 78 9.96 -7.51 7.93
C VAL A 78 10.34 -7.43 9.41
N VAL A 79 10.62 -6.22 9.93
CA VAL A 79 10.93 -6.01 11.35
C VAL A 79 9.75 -6.43 12.23
N VAL A 80 8.53 -6.00 11.88
CA VAL A 80 7.30 -6.32 12.61
C VAL A 80 7.03 -7.81 12.62
N GLU A 81 7.14 -8.49 11.47
CA GLU A 81 6.89 -9.93 11.39
C GLU A 81 7.92 -10.75 12.18
N ASN A 82 9.20 -10.35 12.17
CA ASN A 82 10.21 -10.97 13.03
C ASN A 82 9.88 -10.78 14.52
N HIS A 83 9.58 -9.54 14.92
CA HIS A 83 9.24 -9.21 16.30
C HIS A 83 7.97 -9.96 16.78
N ALA A 84 6.89 -9.94 15.99
CA ALA A 84 5.62 -10.60 16.29
C ALA A 84 5.73 -12.14 16.32
N SER A 85 6.76 -12.71 15.72
CA SER A 85 7.04 -14.15 15.72
C SER A 85 7.97 -14.59 16.84
N GLY A 86 8.45 -13.66 17.67
CA GLY A 86 9.49 -13.95 18.66
C GLY A 86 10.84 -14.33 18.03
N ARG A 87 11.06 -14.01 16.75
CA ARG A 87 12.36 -14.17 16.11
C ARG A 87 13.32 -13.11 16.65
N TRP A 88 14.61 -13.41 16.63
CA TRP A 88 15.62 -12.46 17.08
C TRP A 88 15.64 -11.23 16.19
N VAL A 89 15.58 -10.05 16.81
CA VAL A 89 15.63 -8.73 16.18
C VAL A 89 16.74 -7.94 16.86
N PRO A 90 17.76 -7.43 16.16
CA PRO A 90 18.87 -6.65 16.76
C PRO A 90 18.45 -5.22 17.13
N ARG A 91 17.24 -5.02 17.66
CA ARG A 91 16.66 -3.70 17.92
C ARG A 91 15.91 -3.71 19.25
N THR A 92 16.06 -2.63 20.01
CA THR A 92 15.25 -2.39 21.21
C THR A 92 13.88 -1.84 20.80
N SER A 93 12.90 -1.89 21.71
CA SER A 93 11.56 -1.35 21.45
C SER A 93 11.56 0.13 20.99
N PRO A 94 12.36 1.05 21.56
CA PRO A 94 12.46 2.42 21.07
C PRO A 94 12.92 2.52 19.61
N VAL A 95 13.86 1.66 19.19
CA VAL A 95 14.33 1.62 17.80
C VAL A 95 13.20 1.19 16.87
N ILE A 96 12.42 0.17 17.23
CA ILE A 96 11.26 -0.27 16.43
C ILE A 96 10.20 0.85 16.33
N ILE A 97 9.96 1.59 17.42
CA ILE A 97 9.04 2.73 17.44
C ILE A 97 9.52 3.84 16.51
N ASP A 98 10.82 4.17 16.51
CA ASP A 98 11.39 5.16 15.60
C ASP A 98 11.26 4.70 14.14
N GLN A 99 11.55 3.44 13.82
CA GLN A 99 11.38 2.90 12.47
C GLN A 99 9.94 3.06 11.99
N ARG A 100 8.97 2.68 12.84
CA ARG A 100 7.54 2.83 12.54
C ARG A 100 7.19 4.28 12.24
N ASN A 101 7.60 5.20 13.13
CA ASN A 101 7.26 6.62 13.02
C ASN A 101 7.96 7.27 11.82
N TYR A 102 9.20 6.86 11.51
CA TYR A 102 9.93 7.28 10.32
C TYR A 102 9.19 6.87 9.05
N VAL A 103 8.82 5.59 8.92
CA VAL A 103 8.06 5.09 7.75
C VAL A 103 6.74 5.85 7.60
N GLN A 104 5.99 5.99 8.69
CA GLN A 104 4.73 6.72 8.68
C GLN A 104 4.93 8.19 8.28
N HIS A 105 5.95 8.86 8.81
CA HIS A 105 6.26 10.25 8.47
C HIS A 105 6.68 10.39 7.00
N SER A 106 7.57 9.53 6.52
CA SER A 106 8.04 9.54 5.12
C SER A 106 6.89 9.31 4.14
N LEU A 107 6.00 8.34 4.41
CA LEU A 107 4.80 8.10 3.61
C LEU A 107 3.84 9.29 3.59
N MET A 108 3.59 9.87 4.76
CA MET A 108 2.71 11.04 4.88
C MET A 108 3.34 12.31 4.29
N SER A 109 4.66 12.33 4.08
CA SER A 109 5.40 13.47 3.51
C SER A 109 5.42 13.47 1.98
N LEU A 110 5.06 12.36 1.32
CA LEU A 110 4.93 12.31 -0.13
C LEU A 110 3.86 13.30 -0.61
N PRO A 111 4.11 14.03 -1.70
CA PRO A 111 3.16 15.01 -2.22
C PRO A 111 1.90 14.32 -2.75
N SER A 112 0.73 14.94 -2.58
CA SER A 112 -0.48 14.45 -3.26
C SER A 112 -0.44 14.82 -4.75
N ALA A 113 -1.27 14.18 -5.57
CA ALA A 113 -1.40 14.58 -6.97
C ALA A 113 -1.82 16.05 -7.14
N GLU A 114 -2.68 16.56 -6.26
CA GLU A 114 -3.09 17.96 -6.26
C GLU A 114 -1.90 18.91 -6.00
N GLU A 115 -1.03 18.55 -5.07
CA GLU A 115 0.17 19.34 -4.76
C GLU A 115 1.21 19.30 -5.88
N LEU A 116 1.35 18.16 -6.58
CA LEU A 116 2.23 18.03 -7.74
C LEU A 116 1.74 18.85 -8.93
N LEU A 117 0.42 19.02 -9.09
CA LEU A 117 -0.20 19.82 -10.15
C LEU A 117 -0.31 21.31 -9.81
N ALA A 118 -0.02 21.71 -8.56
CA ALA A 118 -0.17 23.08 -8.12
C ALA A 118 0.80 24.00 -8.87
N PRO A 119 0.34 25.17 -9.36
CA PRO A 119 1.12 26.06 -10.24
C PRO A 119 2.39 26.64 -9.58
N ASN A 120 2.57 26.45 -8.27
CA ASN A 120 3.68 26.99 -7.49
C ASN A 120 4.79 25.95 -7.27
N THR A 121 4.65 24.72 -7.78
CA THR A 121 5.46 23.56 -7.40
C THR A 121 6.13 22.93 -8.61
N THR A 122 7.06 23.66 -9.24
CA THR A 122 7.94 23.19 -10.35
C THR A 122 7.20 22.68 -11.61
N ASP A 123 7.90 22.66 -12.75
CA ASP A 123 7.43 22.15 -14.06
C ASP A 123 7.14 20.62 -14.07
N VAL A 124 6.76 20.02 -12.94
CA VAL A 124 6.50 18.59 -12.81
C VAL A 124 5.11 18.30 -13.36
N ALA A 125 5.03 18.01 -14.66
CA ALA A 125 3.84 17.40 -15.22
C ALA A 125 3.65 16.04 -14.54
N LEU A 126 2.54 15.86 -13.82
CA LEU A 126 2.17 14.59 -13.25
C LEU A 126 1.83 13.63 -14.41
N ASP A 127 2.81 12.81 -14.77
CA ASP A 127 2.77 11.96 -15.97
C ASP A 127 2.30 10.53 -15.67
N ASP A 128 2.30 10.11 -14.39
CA ASP A 128 1.89 8.77 -14.00
C ASP A 128 0.48 8.70 -13.40
N SER A 129 -0.40 7.96 -14.07
CA SER A 129 -1.80 7.78 -13.67
C SER A 129 -2.01 6.88 -12.44
N GLN A 130 -0.98 6.18 -11.95
CA GLN A 130 -1.10 5.28 -10.80
C GLN A 130 -0.37 5.79 -9.55
N TYR A 131 0.33 6.92 -9.62
CA TYR A 131 1.02 7.49 -8.46
C TYR A 131 0.08 7.71 -7.28
N GLU A 132 -1.01 8.47 -7.47
CA GLU A 132 -1.90 8.85 -6.37
C GLU A 132 -2.66 7.64 -5.82
N THR A 133 -3.14 6.76 -6.70
CA THR A 133 -3.86 5.56 -6.29
C THR A 133 -2.96 4.60 -5.51
N CYS A 134 -1.69 4.46 -5.92
CA CYS A 134 -0.67 3.70 -5.18
C CYS A 134 -0.35 4.36 -3.83
N ARG A 135 -0.12 5.68 -3.79
CA ARG A 135 0.19 6.44 -2.57
C ARG A 135 -0.92 6.29 -1.53
N LEU A 136 -2.18 6.46 -1.93
CA LEU A 136 -3.34 6.31 -1.05
C LEU A 136 -3.51 4.85 -0.56
N ALA A 137 -3.31 3.86 -1.42
CA ALA A 137 -3.35 2.45 -0.99
C ALA A 137 -2.20 2.09 -0.04
N CYS A 138 -1.01 2.67 -0.20
CA CYS A 138 0.07 2.55 0.78
C CYS A 138 -0.31 3.15 2.14
N ILE A 139 -1.05 4.28 2.18
CA ILE A 139 -1.58 4.85 3.43
C ILE A 139 -2.56 3.89 4.09
N ILE A 140 -3.47 3.28 3.31
CA ILE A 140 -4.38 2.23 3.84
C ILE A 140 -3.56 1.08 4.43
N TYR A 141 -2.58 0.55 3.70
CA TYR A 141 -1.70 -0.51 4.20
C TYR A 141 -1.00 -0.10 5.49
N SER A 142 -0.50 1.14 5.56
CA SER A 142 0.15 1.67 6.75
C SER A 142 -0.80 1.66 7.96
N PHE A 143 -2.06 2.09 7.79
CA PHE A 143 -3.07 2.06 8.85
C PHE A 143 -3.53 0.67 9.26
N LEU A 144 -3.26 -0.36 8.46
CA LEU A 144 -3.56 -1.75 8.80
C LEU A 144 -2.38 -2.45 9.48
N VAL A 145 -1.14 -2.14 9.06
CA VAL A 145 0.05 -2.92 9.41
C VAL A 145 1.11 -2.12 10.15
N VAL A 146 1.51 -0.97 9.61
CA VAL A 146 2.67 -0.19 10.11
C VAL A 146 2.29 0.60 11.36
N PHE A 147 1.24 1.41 11.25
CA PHE A 147 0.70 2.25 12.30
C PHE A 147 -0.80 1.94 12.43
N PRO A 148 -1.18 0.84 13.09
CA PRO A 148 -2.58 0.42 13.16
C PRO A 148 -3.48 1.52 13.75
N VAL A 149 -4.43 2.00 12.97
CA VAL A 149 -5.43 2.99 13.40
C VAL A 149 -6.79 2.29 13.50
N PRO A 150 -7.51 2.39 14.63
CA PRO A 150 -8.83 1.77 14.73
C PRO A 150 -9.81 2.36 13.72
N PRO A 151 -10.64 1.53 13.03
CA PRO A 151 -11.56 2.01 11.98
C PRO A 151 -12.51 3.12 12.43
N VAL A 152 -12.91 3.13 13.71
CA VAL A 152 -13.85 4.11 14.30
C VAL A 152 -13.25 5.51 14.40
N VAL A 153 -11.93 5.64 14.52
CA VAL A 153 -11.24 6.92 14.75
C VAL A 153 -10.32 7.33 13.61
N GLY A 154 -9.98 6.40 12.73
CA GLY A 154 -9.15 6.67 11.58
C GLY A 154 -9.89 7.43 10.48
N PRO A 155 -9.18 8.20 9.64
CA PRO A 155 -9.77 8.94 8.52
C PRO A 155 -10.06 8.02 7.32
N PHE A 156 -10.58 6.81 7.55
CA PHE A 156 -10.83 5.82 6.50
C PHE A 156 -11.87 6.31 5.50
N GLU A 157 -12.96 6.93 5.94
CA GLU A 157 -13.99 7.49 5.05
C GLU A 157 -13.38 8.47 4.04
N THR A 158 -12.65 9.49 4.52
CA THR A 158 -11.96 10.46 3.66
C THR A 158 -10.89 9.81 2.77
N LEU A 159 -10.15 8.82 3.29
CA LEU A 159 -9.13 8.11 2.51
C LEU A 159 -9.75 7.29 1.37
N ILE A 160 -10.86 6.62 1.65
CA ILE A 160 -11.59 5.79 0.70
C ILE A 160 -12.25 6.66 -0.36
N ASP A 161 -12.85 7.79 0.00
CA ASP A 161 -13.41 8.74 -0.95
C ASP A 161 -12.36 9.26 -1.94
N ARG A 162 -11.17 9.63 -1.43
CA ARG A 162 -10.05 10.09 -2.26
C ARG A 162 -9.52 8.98 -3.16
N LEU A 163 -9.35 7.77 -2.63
CA LEU A 163 -8.87 6.63 -3.41
C LEU A 163 -9.85 6.26 -4.51
N LYS A 164 -11.15 6.17 -4.19
CA LYS A 164 -12.21 5.90 -5.15
C LYS A 164 -12.25 6.96 -6.26
N SER A 165 -12.18 8.24 -5.90
CA SER A 165 -12.15 9.34 -6.87
C SER A 165 -10.95 9.24 -7.82
N ALA A 166 -9.75 8.98 -7.29
CA ALA A 166 -8.55 8.80 -8.11
C ALA A 166 -8.62 7.55 -9.01
N LEU A 167 -9.24 6.46 -8.54
CA LEU A 167 -9.43 5.25 -9.34
C LEU A 167 -10.47 5.46 -10.46
N GLN A 168 -11.51 6.27 -10.23
CA GLN A 168 -12.52 6.58 -11.26
C GLN A 168 -11.94 7.34 -12.46
N THR A 169 -10.88 8.12 -12.26
CA THR A 169 -10.18 8.83 -13.34
C THR A 169 -9.07 7.99 -13.99
N THR A 170 -8.80 6.78 -13.48
CA THR A 170 -7.72 5.92 -13.97
C THR A 170 -8.17 5.04 -15.14
N GLU A 171 -7.61 5.26 -16.32
CA GLU A 171 -7.82 4.50 -17.57
C GLU A 171 -7.12 3.12 -17.56
N TRP A 172 -7.54 2.22 -16.66
CA TRP A 172 -6.82 0.98 -16.36
C TRP A 172 -6.85 -0.09 -17.45
N LYS A 173 -7.83 -0.07 -18.37
CA LYS A 173 -7.94 -1.06 -19.46
C LYS A 173 -6.78 -1.00 -20.45
N SER A 174 -6.11 0.15 -20.54
CA SER A 174 -4.92 0.36 -21.38
C SER A 174 -3.63 -0.20 -20.75
N PHE A 175 -3.68 -0.59 -19.47
CA PHE A 175 -2.48 -0.94 -18.72
C PHE A 175 -1.86 -2.26 -19.16
N GLY A 176 -0.53 -2.23 -19.29
CA GLY A 176 0.29 -3.44 -19.33
C GLY A 176 0.14 -4.27 -18.05
N ARG A 177 0.60 -5.52 -18.10
CA ARG A 177 0.39 -6.50 -17.01
C ARG A 177 0.88 -6.02 -15.62
N PRO A 178 2.08 -5.43 -15.44
CA PRO A 178 2.53 -4.96 -14.12
C PRO A 178 1.60 -3.89 -13.52
N ARG A 179 1.19 -2.93 -14.35
CA ARG A 179 0.28 -1.84 -13.98
C ARG A 179 -1.12 -2.35 -13.62
N ARG A 180 -1.66 -3.33 -14.36
CA ARG A 180 -2.92 -3.98 -13.98
C ARG A 180 -2.84 -4.76 -12.67
N LYS A 181 -1.71 -5.41 -12.38
CA LYS A 181 -1.49 -6.08 -11.07
C LYS A 181 -1.50 -5.06 -9.92
N LEU A 182 -0.83 -3.92 -10.10
CA LEU A 182 -0.87 -2.83 -9.12
C LEU A 182 -2.29 -2.30 -8.93
N HIS A 183 -3.01 -2.08 -10.03
CA HIS A 183 -4.40 -1.61 -9.98
C HIS A 183 -5.30 -2.57 -9.17
N LEU A 184 -5.17 -3.89 -9.38
CA LEU A 184 -5.88 -4.90 -8.60
C LEU A 184 -5.50 -4.86 -7.11
N TRP A 185 -4.21 -4.76 -6.79
CA TRP A 185 -3.75 -4.62 -5.41
C TRP A 185 -4.36 -3.38 -4.74
N THR A 186 -4.33 -2.23 -5.42
CA THR A 186 -4.92 -0.97 -4.96
C THR A 186 -6.42 -1.08 -4.70
N LEU A 187 -7.16 -1.74 -5.60
CA LEU A 187 -8.60 -1.98 -5.42
C LEU A 187 -8.88 -2.86 -4.19
N ILE A 188 -8.08 -3.90 -3.96
CA ILE A 188 -8.22 -4.78 -2.80
C ILE A 188 -7.91 -4.03 -1.51
N MET A 189 -6.87 -3.19 -1.48
CA MET A 189 -6.60 -2.31 -0.35
C MET A 189 -7.79 -1.38 -0.07
N GLY A 190 -8.37 -0.78 -1.10
CA GLY A 190 -9.58 0.04 -0.97
C GLY A 190 -10.81 -0.75 -0.47
N ALA A 191 -11.00 -1.99 -0.93
CA ALA A 191 -12.06 -2.86 -0.43
C ALA A 191 -11.89 -3.14 1.07
N ILE A 192 -10.68 -3.49 1.52
CA ILE A 192 -10.39 -3.74 2.94
C ILE A 192 -10.55 -2.46 3.76
N GLY A 193 -10.01 -1.33 3.30
CA GLY A 193 -10.14 -0.05 3.99
C GLY A 193 -11.58 0.49 4.05
N SER A 194 -12.50 -0.05 3.25
CA SER A 194 -13.93 0.32 3.22
C SER A 194 -14.83 -0.67 3.97
N ILE A 195 -14.29 -1.59 4.76
CA ILE A 195 -15.10 -2.43 5.65
C ILE A 195 -15.97 -1.56 6.56
N GLY A 196 -17.29 -1.78 6.52
CA GLY A 196 -18.27 -0.98 7.26
C GLY A 196 -18.65 0.36 6.61
N LEU A 197 -18.08 0.69 5.45
CA LEU A 197 -18.42 1.90 4.68
C LEU A 197 -19.34 1.55 3.50
N PRO A 198 -20.21 2.50 3.07
CA PRO A 198 -21.11 2.31 1.94
C PRO A 198 -20.38 2.10 0.59
N ASP A 199 -19.10 2.45 0.49
CA ASP A 199 -18.30 2.34 -0.73
C ASP A 199 -17.79 0.94 -1.04
N ARG A 200 -17.78 0.01 -0.08
CA ARG A 200 -17.23 -1.35 -0.27
C ARG A 200 -17.77 -2.07 -1.51
N PRO A 201 -19.09 -2.06 -1.80
CA PRO A 201 -19.61 -2.69 -3.01
C PRO A 201 -19.01 -2.16 -4.32
N TRP A 202 -18.66 -0.87 -4.38
CA TRP A 202 -18.04 -0.28 -5.56
C TRP A 202 -16.66 -0.90 -5.84
N PHE A 203 -15.84 -1.11 -4.81
CA PHE A 203 -14.54 -1.77 -4.96
C PHE A 203 -14.70 -3.23 -5.38
N LEU A 204 -15.63 -3.97 -4.79
CA LEU A 204 -15.88 -5.37 -5.14
C LEU A 204 -16.26 -5.53 -6.62
N LEU A 205 -17.16 -4.69 -7.14
CA LEU A 205 -17.53 -4.69 -8.55
C LEU A 205 -16.33 -4.42 -9.47
N ARG A 206 -15.47 -3.46 -9.11
CA ARG A 206 -14.26 -3.15 -9.91
C ARG A 206 -13.22 -4.26 -9.85
N ILE A 207 -13.10 -4.96 -8.72
CA ILE A 207 -12.23 -6.13 -8.60
C ILE A 207 -12.72 -7.24 -9.53
N MET A 208 -14.03 -7.51 -9.58
CA MET A 208 -14.62 -8.50 -10.50
C MET A 208 -14.25 -8.18 -11.96
N GLU A 209 -14.48 -6.93 -12.39
CA GLU A 209 -14.14 -6.50 -13.76
C GLU A 209 -12.66 -6.72 -14.11
N VAL A 210 -11.75 -6.42 -13.19
CA VAL A 210 -10.30 -6.60 -13.41
C VAL A 210 -9.92 -8.07 -13.42
N LEU A 211 -10.54 -8.90 -12.57
CA LEU A 211 -10.31 -10.34 -12.55
C LEU A 211 -10.77 -11.01 -13.86
N ASP A 212 -11.93 -10.59 -14.37
CA ASP A 212 -12.48 -11.08 -15.64
C ASP A 212 -11.65 -10.61 -16.85
N ASP A 213 -10.97 -9.47 -16.75
CA ASP A 213 -10.09 -8.90 -17.80
C ASP A 213 -8.69 -9.58 -17.87
N GLY A 214 -8.68 -10.91 -17.97
CA GLY A 214 -7.47 -11.67 -18.29
C GLY A 214 -6.57 -12.03 -17.10
N PHE A 215 -7.04 -11.86 -15.86
CA PHE A 215 -6.43 -12.48 -14.69
C PHE A 215 -6.96 -13.89 -14.49
N LYS A 216 -6.30 -14.87 -15.12
CA LYS A 216 -6.56 -16.28 -14.82
C LYS A 216 -6.00 -16.63 -13.44
N MET A 217 -6.83 -16.54 -12.41
CA MET A 217 -6.55 -17.02 -11.05
C MET A 217 -7.35 -18.28 -10.79
N ALA A 218 -6.68 -19.38 -10.45
CA ALA A 218 -7.31 -20.65 -10.13
C ALA A 218 -7.90 -20.67 -8.71
N GLY A 219 -7.45 -19.76 -7.83
CA GLY A 219 -8.00 -19.63 -6.48
C GLY A 219 -7.34 -18.54 -5.65
N TRP A 220 -7.76 -18.49 -4.38
CA TRP A 220 -7.25 -17.52 -3.39
C TRP A 220 -5.72 -17.47 -3.30
N GLN A 221 -5.04 -18.62 -3.43
CA GLN A 221 -3.58 -18.67 -3.31
C GLN A 221 -2.87 -17.91 -4.45
N ASP A 222 -3.45 -17.88 -5.65
CA ASP A 222 -2.89 -17.11 -6.78
C ASP A 222 -3.04 -15.61 -6.54
N LEU A 223 -4.22 -15.21 -6.04
CA LEU A 223 -4.46 -13.82 -5.66
C LEU A 223 -3.52 -13.41 -4.51
N LYS A 224 -3.42 -14.23 -3.47
CA LYS A 224 -2.52 -13.99 -2.33
C LYS A 224 -1.07 -13.85 -2.78
N GLY A 225 -0.60 -14.72 -3.68
CA GLY A 225 0.74 -14.60 -4.26
C GLY A 225 0.97 -13.27 -4.99
N LEU A 226 -0.04 -12.77 -5.72
CA LEU A 226 0.01 -11.44 -6.32
C LEU A 226 0.08 -10.35 -5.25
N LEU A 227 -0.77 -10.41 -4.22
CA LEU A 227 -0.81 -9.41 -3.16
C LEU A 227 0.50 -9.36 -2.37
N GLN A 228 1.08 -10.52 -2.04
CA GLN A 228 2.39 -10.67 -1.39
C GLN A 228 3.56 -10.19 -2.26
N SER A 229 3.39 -10.07 -3.57
CA SER A 229 4.42 -9.44 -4.43
C SER A 229 4.42 -7.90 -4.32
N PHE A 230 3.32 -7.30 -3.85
CA PHE A 230 3.24 -5.90 -3.43
C PHE A 230 3.34 -5.82 -1.89
N LEU A 231 2.61 -4.92 -1.23
CA LEU A 231 2.57 -4.87 0.23
C LEU A 231 1.39 -5.72 0.74
N TRP A 232 1.69 -6.80 1.44
CA TRP A 232 0.69 -7.66 2.07
C TRP A 232 1.29 -8.36 3.28
N HIS A 233 0.61 -8.26 4.41
CA HIS A 233 1.01 -8.96 5.63
C HIS A 233 -0.06 -10.00 5.99
N PRO A 234 0.21 -11.32 5.80
CA PRO A 234 -0.83 -12.33 5.89
C PRO A 234 -1.58 -12.37 7.23
N ARG A 235 -0.90 -12.18 8.36
CA ARG A 235 -1.55 -12.25 9.68
C ARG A 235 -2.60 -11.15 9.91
N THR A 236 -2.45 -10.02 9.23
CA THR A 236 -3.35 -8.87 9.38
C THR A 236 -4.39 -8.82 8.27
N SER A 237 -4.06 -9.32 7.08
CA SER A 237 -4.84 -9.03 5.87
C SER A 237 -5.46 -10.26 5.22
N ASP A 238 -5.02 -11.50 5.53
CA ASP A 238 -5.55 -12.71 4.87
C ASP A 238 -7.05 -12.90 5.11
N LEU A 239 -7.55 -12.61 6.31
CA LEU A 239 -8.97 -12.80 6.63
C LEU A 239 -9.83 -11.88 5.76
N ASP A 240 -9.51 -10.59 5.73
CA ASP A 240 -10.24 -9.58 4.97
C ASP A 240 -10.06 -9.77 3.46
N GLY A 241 -8.86 -10.16 3.02
CA GLY A 241 -8.58 -10.49 1.62
C GLY A 241 -9.34 -11.72 1.13
N LEU A 242 -9.44 -12.76 1.97
CA LEU A 242 -10.23 -13.95 1.66
C LEU A 242 -11.73 -13.64 1.63
N ASP A 243 -12.21 -12.75 2.50
CA ASP A 243 -13.59 -12.26 2.44
C ASP A 243 -13.88 -11.53 1.12
N VAL A 244 -12.97 -10.63 0.71
CA VAL A 244 -13.05 -9.96 -0.60
C VAL A 244 -13.07 -10.98 -1.74
N TRP A 245 -12.15 -11.97 -1.72
CA TRP A 245 -12.11 -13.04 -2.72
C TRP A 245 -13.43 -13.80 -2.81
N LYS A 246 -13.99 -14.22 -1.67
CA LYS A 246 -15.29 -14.92 -1.65
C LYS A 246 -16.40 -14.05 -2.21
N ALA A 247 -16.46 -12.78 -1.82
CA ALA A 247 -17.51 -11.86 -2.28
C ALA A 247 -17.50 -11.67 -3.80
N VAL A 248 -16.32 -11.54 -4.42
CA VAL A 248 -16.21 -11.36 -5.88
C VAL A 248 -16.47 -12.66 -6.66
N GLN A 249 -16.27 -13.83 -6.05
CA GLN A 249 -16.62 -15.12 -6.66
C GLN A 249 -18.12 -15.42 -6.57
N VAL A 250 -18.80 -14.98 -5.51
CA VAL A 250 -20.26 -15.13 -5.38
C VAL A 250 -21.01 -14.26 -6.39
N GLY A 251 -20.47 -13.08 -6.72
CA GLY A 251 -21.00 -12.23 -7.80
C GLY A 251 -20.95 -12.85 -9.20
N VAL A 252 -20.17 -13.92 -9.40
CA VAL A 252 -20.13 -14.70 -10.66
C VAL A 252 -21.23 -15.79 -10.70
N ASN A 253 -21.86 -16.08 -9.56
CA ASN A 253 -22.90 -17.11 -9.40
C ASN A 253 -24.30 -16.55 -9.13
N VAL A 254 -24.56 -15.26 -9.37
CA VAL A 254 -25.94 -14.75 -9.41
C VAL A 254 -26.44 -14.97 -10.84
N PRO A 255 -27.39 -15.90 -11.07
CA PRO A 255 -28.05 -15.97 -12.37
C PRO A 255 -28.76 -14.64 -12.60
N ASP A 256 -28.60 -14.09 -13.80
CA ASP A 256 -29.52 -13.08 -14.33
C ASP A 256 -30.93 -13.69 -14.40
N GLU A 257 -31.70 -13.58 -13.32
CA GLU A 257 -33.14 -13.86 -13.26
C GLU A 257 -33.74 -12.89 -12.22
N ILE A 258 -34.64 -11.93 -12.48
CA ILE A 258 -35.44 -11.46 -13.62
C ILE A 258 -35.61 -9.94 -13.43
#